data_AF-A0A3N0A1N7-F1
#
_entry.id   AF-A0A3N0A1N7-F1
#
_cell.length_a   1.000
_cell.length_b   1.000
_cell.length_c   1.000
_cell.angle_alpha   90.00
_cell.angle_beta   90.00
_cell.angle_gamma   90.00
#
_symmetry.space_group_name_H-M   'P 1'
#
loop_
_entity.id
_entity.type
_entity.pdbx_description
1 polymer ?
#
loop_
_entity_poly.entity_id
_entity_poly.type
_entity_poly.pdbx_seq_one_letter_code
_entity_poly.pdbx_strand_id
1 'polypeptide(L)'
;MDTYKEVRAALKESCDRCTSGLIALSGGLDSTIIAHLREKPDAVAVIAEDFVSTDLTYCQLAAKEAGLQLSIHSAGTTEILEAVEETIKILGNFNDIEIRNSAVMYMAVEWAKKNGYGSIITGDGADELFAGYDFMVNMPEDRLAGEIERVCSVMHFPAQAIGKSLGIAVELPFLGDAVVRLALQIPAGLKVGEKDGKRYGKLVLRKAFEGDIPAQIAWRPKSPMQDGAGTAGLTGLFESLIDGQKFDEERLATREKDGVEIRNKESMYYYNIYKKAHGVPARGSGITCPYCRCETGGSKFCRMCGAFPI
;
A
#
# COMPACT_ATOMS: atom_id res chain seq x y z
N MET A 1 5.60 3.72 32.75
CA MET A 1 4.79 4.34 31.68
C MET A 1 4.05 3.24 30.94
N ASP A 2 2.79 3.45 30.61
CA ASP A 2 1.97 2.46 29.91
C ASP A 2 2.06 2.76 28.40
N THR A 3 2.91 2.01 27.71
CA THR A 3 3.20 2.18 26.28
C THR A 3 1.94 2.18 25.42
N TYR A 4 0.91 1.42 25.80
CA TYR A 4 -0.34 1.36 25.05
C TYR A 4 -1.10 2.69 25.14
N LYS A 5 -1.14 3.31 26.32
CA LYS A 5 -1.75 4.64 26.50
C LYS A 5 -1.02 5.72 25.72
N GLU A 6 0.31 5.66 25.66
CA GLU A 6 1.13 6.61 24.90
C GLU A 6 0.87 6.49 23.39
N VAL A 7 0.80 5.25 22.88
CA VAL A 7 0.49 4.99 21.47
C VAL A 7 -0.90 5.53 21.11
N ARG A 8 -1.90 5.28 21.96
CA ARG A 8 -3.25 5.82 21.76
C ARG A 8 -3.26 7.35 21.75
N ALA A 9 -2.59 7.97 22.71
CA ALA A 9 -2.53 9.42 22.82
C ALA A 9 -1.83 10.07 21.61
N ALA A 10 -0.69 9.53 21.19
CA ALA A 10 0.05 10.03 20.04
C ALA A 10 -0.75 9.90 18.73
N LEU A 11 -1.41 8.75 18.52
CA LEU A 11 -2.27 8.55 17.35
C LEU A 11 -3.51 9.44 17.39
N LYS A 12 -4.15 9.58 18.55
CA LYS A 12 -5.29 10.49 18.71
C LYS A 12 -4.91 11.93 18.40
N GLU A 13 -3.78 12.40 18.95
CA GLU A 13 -3.25 13.74 18.65
C GLU A 13 -3.00 13.92 17.15
N SER A 14 -2.39 12.93 16.49
CA SER A 14 -2.15 13.02 15.05
C SER A 14 -3.44 12.97 14.23
N CYS A 15 -4.41 12.15 14.62
CA CYS A 15 -5.74 12.10 14.02
C CYS A 15 -6.52 13.41 14.22
N ASP A 16 -6.36 14.10 15.35
CA ASP A 16 -7.06 15.37 15.61
C ASP A 16 -6.53 16.53 14.75
N ARG A 17 -5.28 16.41 14.27
CA ARG A 17 -4.69 17.36 13.32
C ARG A 17 -5.14 17.13 11.88
N CYS A 18 -5.73 15.97 11.58
CA CYS A 18 -6.31 15.67 10.28
C CYS A 18 -7.57 16.50 10.04
N THR A 19 -7.64 17.13 8.87
CA THR A 19 -8.77 18.00 8.48
C THR A 19 -9.76 17.29 7.59
N SER A 20 -9.35 16.17 6.99
CA SER A 20 -10.20 15.41 6.09
C SER A 20 -11.41 14.79 6.79
N GLY A 21 -12.58 14.98 6.15
CA GLY A 21 -13.83 14.30 6.51
C GLY A 21 -13.96 12.89 5.91
N LEU A 22 -13.00 12.45 5.07
CA LEU A 22 -13.03 11.15 4.38
C LEU A 22 -11.83 10.28 4.76
N ILE A 23 -12.05 8.98 4.97
CA ILE A 23 -11.00 7.97 5.14
C ILE A 23 -11.11 6.84 4.10
N ALA A 24 -9.97 6.40 3.57
CA ALA A 24 -9.85 5.13 2.84
C ALA A 24 -9.88 3.95 3.84
N LEU A 25 -10.98 3.20 3.88
CA LEU A 25 -11.24 2.16 4.88
C LEU A 25 -11.16 0.76 4.25
N SER A 26 -9.99 0.12 4.35
CA SER A 26 -9.80 -1.28 3.89
C SER A 26 -10.38 -2.34 4.85
N GLY A 27 -10.67 -1.97 6.10
CA GLY A 27 -10.92 -2.95 7.16
C GLY A 27 -9.66 -3.71 7.60
N GLY A 28 -8.47 -3.25 7.19
CA GLY A 28 -7.21 -3.61 7.84
C GLY A 28 -7.08 -2.94 9.21
N LEU A 29 -6.10 -3.40 10.00
CA LEU A 29 -5.83 -2.88 11.36
C LEU A 29 -5.66 -1.36 11.36
N ASP A 30 -4.87 -0.84 10.43
CA ASP A 30 -4.40 0.55 10.45
C ASP A 30 -5.54 1.52 10.15
N SER A 31 -6.22 1.36 9.02
CA SER A 31 -7.36 2.21 8.66
C SER A 31 -8.50 2.11 9.68
N THR A 32 -8.68 0.95 10.33
CA THR A 32 -9.72 0.77 11.35
C THR A 32 -9.36 1.51 12.65
N ILE A 33 -8.09 1.49 13.06
CA ILE A 33 -7.62 2.30 14.20
C ILE A 33 -7.85 3.79 13.93
N ILE A 34 -7.47 4.27 12.75
CA ILE A 34 -7.68 5.69 12.39
C ILE A 34 -9.17 6.03 12.35
N ALA A 35 -9.99 5.18 11.72
CA ALA A 35 -11.44 5.33 11.69
C ALA A 35 -12.06 5.43 13.09
N HIS A 36 -11.61 4.59 14.02
CA HIS A 36 -12.06 4.60 15.42
C HIS A 36 -11.65 5.88 16.17
N LEU A 37 -10.46 6.43 15.88
CA LEU A 37 -9.94 7.62 16.55
C LEU A 37 -10.51 8.94 16.02
N ARG A 38 -11.11 8.93 14.83
CA ARG A 38 -11.69 10.11 14.18
C ARG A 38 -13.15 10.28 14.59
N GLU A 39 -13.61 11.54 14.68
CA GLU A 39 -15.01 11.84 14.95
C GLU A 39 -15.85 11.65 13.68
N LYS A 40 -16.40 10.43 13.52
CA LYS A 40 -17.36 10.06 12.46
C LYS A 40 -17.00 10.54 11.04
N PRO A 41 -15.81 10.19 10.51
CA PRO A 41 -15.52 10.47 9.10
C PRO A 41 -16.44 9.65 8.18
N ASP A 42 -16.71 10.18 7.00
CA ASP A 42 -17.19 9.36 5.88
C ASP A 42 -16.08 8.39 5.49
N ALA A 43 -16.45 7.21 4.99
CA ALA A 43 -15.51 6.16 4.62
C ALA A 43 -15.74 5.71 3.17
N VAL A 44 -14.65 5.45 2.46
CA VAL A 44 -14.67 4.81 1.14
C VAL A 44 -13.79 3.55 1.15
N ALA A 45 -14.30 2.47 0.57
CA ALA A 45 -13.52 1.26 0.30
C ALA A 45 -13.60 0.95 -1.21
N VAL A 46 -12.46 0.67 -1.84
CA VAL A 46 -12.41 0.25 -3.24
C VAL A 46 -12.35 -1.27 -3.30
N ILE A 47 -13.26 -1.89 -4.05
CA ILE A 47 -13.40 -3.33 -4.20
C ILE A 47 -13.50 -3.66 -5.69
N ALA A 48 -12.64 -4.55 -6.18
CA ALA A 48 -12.74 -5.06 -7.54
C ALA A 48 -13.95 -5.99 -7.68
N GLU A 49 -14.81 -5.72 -8.65
CA GLU A 49 -16.05 -6.48 -8.89
C GLU A 49 -15.76 -7.88 -9.42
N ASP A 50 -14.84 -7.95 -10.38
CA ASP A 50 -14.58 -9.15 -11.17
C ASP A 50 -13.55 -10.09 -10.50
N PHE A 51 -12.99 -9.69 -9.35
CA PHE A 51 -11.92 -10.41 -8.67
C PHE A 51 -12.23 -10.69 -7.20
N VAL A 52 -11.62 -11.75 -6.68
CA VAL A 52 -11.73 -12.09 -5.26
C VAL A 52 -11.06 -11.01 -4.44
N SER A 53 -11.84 -10.37 -3.57
CA SER A 53 -11.39 -9.39 -2.59
C SER A 53 -11.62 -9.92 -1.18
N THR A 54 -10.75 -9.56 -0.25
CA THR A 54 -10.92 -9.93 1.16
C THR A 54 -11.39 -8.77 2.02
N ASP A 55 -11.27 -7.53 1.56
CA ASP A 55 -11.54 -6.33 2.37
C ASP A 55 -13.04 -6.01 2.54
N LEU A 56 -13.91 -6.41 1.60
CA LEU A 56 -15.33 -6.04 1.63
C LEU A 56 -16.01 -6.34 2.98
N THR A 57 -15.83 -7.57 3.49
CA THR A 57 -16.43 -7.96 4.77
C THR A 57 -15.85 -7.17 5.95
N TYR A 58 -14.53 -6.89 5.93
CA TYR A 58 -13.87 -6.21 7.04
C TYR A 58 -14.12 -4.70 7.05
N CYS A 59 -14.19 -4.04 5.88
CA CYS A 59 -14.51 -2.61 5.83
C CYS A 59 -15.95 -2.36 6.28
N GLN A 60 -16.89 -3.24 5.89
CA GLN A 60 -18.27 -3.21 6.38
C GLN A 60 -18.35 -3.43 7.89
N LEU A 61 -17.60 -4.39 8.43
CA LEU A 61 -17.53 -4.65 9.87
C LEU A 61 -16.96 -3.44 10.63
N ALA A 62 -15.85 -2.87 10.15
CA ALA A 62 -15.22 -1.69 10.73
C ALA A 62 -16.17 -0.48 10.75
N ALA A 63 -16.81 -0.19 9.62
CA ALA A 63 -17.73 0.93 9.50
C ALA A 63 -18.97 0.76 10.39
N LYS A 64 -19.52 -0.46 10.46
CA LYS A 64 -20.67 -0.76 11.32
C LYS A 64 -20.34 -0.53 12.81
N GLU A 65 -19.21 -1.04 13.27
CA GLU A 65 -18.79 -0.91 14.68
C GLU A 65 -18.52 0.56 15.05
N ALA A 66 -17.86 1.31 14.16
CA ALA A 66 -17.54 2.72 14.37
C ALA A 66 -18.72 3.68 14.03
N GLY A 67 -19.84 3.16 13.52
CA GLY A 67 -21.01 3.97 13.14
C GLY A 67 -20.75 4.96 12.00
N LEU A 68 -19.95 4.55 11.00
CA LEU A 68 -19.53 5.39 9.87
C LEU A 68 -20.42 5.20 8.64
N GLN A 69 -20.54 6.25 7.85
CA GLN A 69 -21.14 6.16 6.52
C GLN A 69 -20.10 5.61 5.53
N LEU A 70 -20.27 4.34 5.15
CA LEU A 70 -19.38 3.65 4.23
C LEU A 70 -19.94 3.64 2.81
N SER A 71 -19.15 4.13 1.86
CA SER A 71 -19.34 3.93 0.43
C SER A 71 -18.42 2.82 -0.07
N ILE A 72 -18.99 1.85 -0.78
CA ILE A 72 -18.22 0.84 -1.51
C ILE A 72 -18.09 1.31 -2.95
N HIS A 73 -16.87 1.65 -3.36
CA HIS A 73 -16.54 1.90 -4.75
C HIS A 73 -16.22 0.56 -5.42
N SER A 74 -17.23 0.04 -6.11
CA SER A 74 -17.22 -1.24 -6.79
C SER A 74 -16.65 -1.02 -8.19
N ALA A 75 -15.39 -1.43 -8.41
CA ALA A 75 -14.64 -1.13 -9.63
C ALA A 75 -14.58 -2.34 -10.56
N GLY A 76 -15.10 -2.18 -11.78
CA GLY A 76 -15.01 -3.19 -12.83
C GLY A 76 -13.62 -3.23 -13.48
N THR A 77 -13.32 -4.31 -14.21
CA THR A 77 -12.00 -4.52 -14.83
C THR A 77 -11.55 -3.35 -15.72
N THR A 78 -12.44 -2.76 -16.51
CA THR A 78 -12.09 -1.62 -17.38
C THR A 78 -11.62 -0.41 -16.58
N GLU A 79 -12.34 -0.05 -15.51
CA GLU A 79 -11.96 1.06 -14.63
C GLU A 79 -10.63 0.79 -13.93
N ILE A 80 -10.39 -0.46 -13.49
CA ILE A 80 -9.12 -0.85 -12.89
C ILE A 80 -7.96 -0.67 -13.88
N LEU A 81 -8.15 -1.03 -15.17
CA LEU A 81 -7.13 -0.86 -16.20
C LEU A 81 -6.86 0.63 -16.50
N GLU A 82 -7.89 1.46 -16.51
CA GLU A 82 -7.74 2.93 -16.61
C GLU A 82 -6.96 3.49 -15.40
N ALA A 83 -7.30 3.05 -14.19
CA ALA A 83 -6.58 3.42 -12.97
C ALA A 83 -5.11 2.99 -13.00
N VAL A 84 -4.80 1.81 -13.53
CA VAL A 84 -3.44 1.33 -13.77
C VAL A 84 -2.70 2.26 -14.73
N GLU A 85 -3.31 2.62 -15.85
CA GLU A 85 -2.70 3.50 -16.85
C GLU A 85 -2.34 4.87 -16.24
N GLU A 86 -3.28 5.49 -15.53
CA GLU A 86 -3.06 6.78 -14.87
C GLU A 86 -2.04 6.67 -13.74
N THR A 87 -2.06 5.58 -12.97
CA THR A 87 -1.08 5.32 -11.92
C THR A 87 0.35 5.24 -12.48
N ILE A 88 0.55 4.54 -13.60
CA ILE A 88 1.86 4.45 -14.27
C ILE A 88 2.31 5.83 -14.77
N LYS A 89 1.39 6.62 -15.34
CA LYS A 89 1.69 8.01 -15.77
C LYS A 89 2.13 8.88 -14.60
N ILE A 90 1.46 8.78 -13.45
CA ILE A 90 1.74 9.58 -12.26
C ILE A 90 3.05 9.15 -11.59
N LEU A 91 3.23 7.85 -11.35
CA LEU A 91 4.35 7.33 -10.55
C LEU A 91 5.64 7.16 -11.36
N GLY A 92 5.56 7.11 -12.69
CA GLY A 92 6.73 7.00 -13.54
C GLY A 92 7.51 5.71 -13.32
N ASN A 93 6.81 4.60 -13.09
CA ASN A 93 7.39 3.27 -13.02
C ASN A 93 6.42 2.22 -13.56
N PHE A 94 6.92 1.00 -13.80
CA PHE A 94 6.15 -0.17 -14.25
C PHE A 94 6.35 -1.35 -13.29
N ASN A 95 6.52 -1.05 -12.01
CA ASN A 95 6.63 -2.04 -10.95
C ASN A 95 5.26 -2.66 -10.70
N ASP A 96 5.07 -3.90 -11.15
CA ASP A 96 3.78 -4.57 -11.14
C ASP A 96 3.13 -4.65 -9.75
N ILE A 97 3.92 -4.87 -8.70
CA ILE A 97 3.42 -4.90 -7.32
C ILE A 97 2.96 -3.51 -6.87
N GLU A 98 3.76 -2.47 -7.13
CA GLU A 98 3.44 -1.11 -6.71
C GLU A 98 2.26 -0.53 -7.49
N ILE A 99 2.17 -0.82 -8.79
CA ILE A 99 1.07 -0.38 -9.64
C ILE A 99 -0.25 -1.04 -9.23
N ARG A 100 -0.29 -2.36 -8.98
CA ARG A 100 -1.51 -3.04 -8.50
C ARG A 100 -2.02 -2.46 -7.18
N ASN A 101 -1.11 -2.15 -6.26
CA ASN A 101 -1.44 -1.50 -5.00
C ASN A 101 -1.93 -0.08 -5.23
N SER A 102 -1.15 0.72 -5.94
CA SER A 102 -1.38 2.16 -6.08
C SER A 102 -2.61 2.47 -6.94
N ALA A 103 -3.04 1.57 -7.83
CA ALA A 103 -4.30 1.67 -8.57
C ALA A 103 -5.52 1.70 -7.64
N VAL A 104 -5.48 0.95 -6.52
CA VAL A 104 -6.53 1.00 -5.48
C VAL A 104 -6.62 2.41 -4.88
N MET A 105 -5.47 2.98 -4.53
CA MET A 105 -5.40 4.34 -3.99
C MET A 105 -5.74 5.41 -5.02
N TYR A 106 -5.39 5.21 -6.29
CA TYR A 106 -5.83 6.07 -7.39
C TYR A 106 -7.35 6.14 -7.44
N MET A 107 -8.03 4.99 -7.47
CA MET A 107 -9.50 4.96 -7.49
C MET A 107 -10.11 5.59 -6.23
N ALA A 108 -9.53 5.37 -5.04
CA ALA A 108 -10.04 5.99 -3.81
C ALA A 108 -9.90 7.52 -3.81
N VAL A 109 -8.76 8.04 -4.29
CA VAL A 109 -8.50 9.49 -4.40
C VAL A 109 -9.35 10.10 -5.51
N GLU A 110 -9.51 9.43 -6.65
CA GLU A 110 -10.36 9.88 -7.73
C GLU A 110 -11.83 9.90 -7.32
N TRP A 111 -12.28 8.88 -6.56
CA TRP A 111 -13.60 8.85 -5.96
C TRP A 111 -13.81 10.02 -5.01
N ALA A 112 -12.83 10.32 -4.14
CA ALA A 112 -12.88 11.48 -3.25
C ALA A 112 -13.10 12.79 -4.03
N LYS A 113 -12.33 12.99 -5.11
CA LYS A 113 -12.48 14.13 -6.00
C LYS A 113 -13.87 14.21 -6.65
N LYS A 114 -14.35 13.10 -7.21
CA LYS A 114 -15.66 13.02 -7.89
C LYS A 114 -16.83 13.27 -6.93
N ASN A 115 -16.64 13.02 -5.63
CA ASN A 115 -17.65 13.20 -4.59
C ASN A 115 -17.44 14.48 -3.75
N GLY A 116 -16.63 15.42 -4.22
CA GLY A 116 -16.51 16.75 -3.63
C GLY A 116 -15.62 16.87 -2.40
N TYR A 117 -14.84 15.84 -2.08
CA TYR A 117 -13.83 15.91 -1.02
C TYR A 117 -12.57 16.57 -1.55
N GLY A 118 -11.95 17.43 -0.74
CA GLY A 118 -10.64 18.03 -1.04
C GLY A 118 -9.45 17.25 -0.47
N SER A 119 -9.72 16.22 0.35
CA SER A 119 -8.72 15.46 1.09
C SER A 119 -9.21 14.05 1.44
N ILE A 120 -8.29 13.14 1.72
CA ILE A 120 -8.55 11.78 2.20
C ILE A 120 -7.48 11.32 3.20
N ILE A 121 -7.90 10.60 4.23
CA ILE A 121 -7.01 9.97 5.22
C ILE A 121 -6.68 8.53 4.79
N THR A 122 -5.43 8.11 4.96
CA THR A 122 -5.02 6.71 4.74
C THR A 122 -4.25 6.15 5.94
N GLY A 123 -4.08 4.83 5.98
CA GLY A 123 -3.34 4.12 7.03
C GLY A 123 -1.84 3.95 6.75
N ASP A 124 -1.30 4.62 5.72
CA ASP A 124 0.11 4.48 5.32
C ASP A 124 1.09 4.89 6.44
N GLY A 125 2.25 4.22 6.50
CA GLY A 125 3.29 4.44 7.50
C GLY A 125 3.24 3.48 8.69
N ALA A 126 2.10 2.82 8.93
CA ALA A 126 1.95 1.91 10.06
C ALA A 126 2.84 0.65 9.93
N ASP A 127 2.99 0.09 8.72
CA ASP A 127 3.81 -1.11 8.51
C ASP A 127 5.29 -0.84 8.74
N GLU A 128 5.77 0.29 8.27
CA GLU A 128 7.15 0.75 8.37
C GLU A 128 7.52 1.01 9.84
N LEU A 129 6.68 1.77 10.55
CA LEU A 129 6.95 2.21 11.92
C LEU A 129 6.77 1.08 12.95
N PHE A 130 5.79 0.21 12.75
CA PHE A 130 5.37 -0.79 13.73
C PHE A 130 5.60 -2.24 13.27
N ALA A 131 6.51 -2.45 12.31
CA ALA A 131 6.95 -3.76 11.83
C ALA A 131 5.79 -4.66 11.35
N GLY A 132 5.02 -4.16 10.39
CA GLY A 132 3.85 -4.86 9.86
C GLY A 132 4.12 -5.78 8.67
N TYR A 133 5.20 -5.58 7.91
CA TYR A 133 5.52 -6.43 6.76
C TYR A 133 5.96 -7.84 7.18
N ASP A 134 5.55 -8.86 6.43
CA ASP A 134 5.83 -10.26 6.75
C ASP A 134 7.32 -10.56 6.90
N PHE A 135 8.20 -9.92 6.12
CA PHE A 135 9.65 -10.10 6.26
C PHE A 135 10.18 -9.54 7.60
N MET A 136 9.56 -8.50 8.15
CA MET A 136 9.88 -7.94 9.47
C MET A 136 9.29 -8.81 10.58
N VAL A 137 8.04 -9.26 10.39
CA VAL A 137 7.37 -10.18 11.32
C VAL A 137 8.17 -11.46 11.51
N ASN A 138 8.85 -11.95 10.46
CA ASN A 138 9.67 -13.15 10.53
C ASN A 138 11.14 -12.89 10.92
N MET A 139 11.53 -11.63 11.12
CA MET A 139 12.91 -11.27 11.47
C MET A 139 13.23 -11.55 12.94
N PRO A 140 14.45 -11.99 13.28
CA PRO A 140 14.95 -12.01 14.66
C PRO A 140 14.97 -10.61 15.29
N GLU A 141 14.69 -10.51 16.59
CA GLU A 141 14.55 -9.22 17.31
C GLU A 141 15.83 -8.37 17.27
N ASP A 142 17.00 -9.01 17.36
CA ASP A 142 18.32 -8.36 17.31
C ASP A 142 18.62 -7.64 15.98
N ARG A 143 17.93 -8.03 14.89
CA ARG A 143 18.02 -7.36 13.59
C ARG A 143 16.83 -6.47 13.27
N LEU A 144 15.70 -6.68 13.94
CA LEU A 144 14.44 -6.00 13.62
C LEU A 144 14.53 -4.48 13.82
N ALA A 145 15.21 -4.01 14.86
CA ALA A 145 15.37 -2.57 15.10
C ALA A 145 16.09 -1.85 13.94
N GLY A 146 17.24 -2.39 13.51
CA GLY A 146 17.98 -1.81 12.38
C GLY A 146 17.23 -1.92 11.06
N GLU A 147 16.40 -2.95 10.87
CA GLU A 147 15.55 -3.08 9.69
C GLU A 147 14.40 -2.05 9.70
N ILE A 148 13.78 -1.78 10.85
CA ILE A 148 12.78 -0.71 10.99
C ILE A 148 13.40 0.64 10.60
N GLU A 149 14.59 0.97 11.13
CA GLU A 149 15.31 2.21 10.79
C GLU A 149 15.59 2.30 9.29
N ARG A 150 16.09 1.20 8.70
CA ARG A 150 16.35 1.12 7.26
C ARG A 150 15.09 1.37 6.44
N VAL A 151 13.99 0.68 6.75
CA VAL A 151 12.70 0.84 6.06
C VAL A 151 12.16 2.26 6.20
N CYS A 152 12.19 2.84 7.41
CA CYS A 152 11.76 4.22 7.65
C CYS A 152 12.61 5.24 6.87
N SER A 153 13.91 4.99 6.67
CA SER A 153 14.79 5.90 5.91
C SER A 153 14.50 5.93 4.41
N VAL A 154 13.83 4.91 3.88
CA VAL A 154 13.54 4.78 2.45
C VAL A 154 12.04 4.73 2.14
N MET A 155 11.16 4.86 3.14
CA MET A 155 9.71 4.74 2.95
C MET A 155 9.21 5.69 1.87
N HIS A 156 8.22 5.23 1.11
CA HIS A 156 7.68 5.94 -0.03
C HIS A 156 6.18 5.70 -0.09
N PHE A 157 5.41 6.78 -0.26
CA PHE A 157 3.94 6.75 -0.20
C PHE A 157 3.32 7.21 -1.52
N PRO A 158 3.10 6.29 -2.48
CA PRO A 158 2.51 6.61 -3.79
C PRO A 158 1.20 7.38 -3.70
N ALA A 159 0.38 7.13 -2.67
CA ALA A 159 -0.88 7.81 -2.45
C ALA A 159 -0.73 9.34 -2.40
N GLN A 160 0.35 9.88 -1.82
CA GLN A 160 0.57 11.33 -1.79
C GLN A 160 0.89 11.92 -3.18
N ALA A 161 1.66 11.19 -4.00
CA ALA A 161 1.95 11.61 -5.37
C ALA A 161 0.68 11.61 -6.24
N ILE A 162 -0.15 10.58 -6.08
CA ILE A 162 -1.47 10.46 -6.72
C ILE A 162 -2.41 11.59 -6.27
N GLY A 163 -2.52 11.80 -4.96
CA GLY A 163 -3.28 12.91 -4.37
C GLY A 163 -2.89 14.26 -4.98
N LYS A 164 -1.58 14.56 -4.99
CA LYS A 164 -1.05 15.78 -5.60
C LYS A 164 -1.42 15.92 -7.07
N SER A 165 -1.32 14.85 -7.86
CA SER A 165 -1.69 14.86 -9.28
C SER A 165 -3.19 15.10 -9.50
N LEU A 166 -4.04 14.59 -8.61
CA LEU A 166 -5.49 14.73 -8.71
C LEU A 166 -6.03 16.00 -8.02
N GLY A 167 -5.20 16.72 -7.26
CA GLY A 167 -5.60 17.90 -6.50
C GLY A 167 -6.31 17.59 -5.18
N ILE A 168 -5.98 16.44 -4.58
CA ILE A 168 -6.55 15.93 -3.34
C ILE A 168 -5.44 15.79 -2.30
N ALA A 169 -5.61 16.39 -1.13
CA ALA A 169 -4.65 16.23 -0.03
C ALA A 169 -4.76 14.82 0.58
N VAL A 170 -3.63 14.14 0.73
CA VAL A 170 -3.56 12.83 1.39
C VAL A 170 -2.91 12.98 2.75
N GLU A 171 -3.70 12.73 3.80
CA GLU A 171 -3.29 12.87 5.19
C GLU A 171 -2.88 11.52 5.78
N LEU A 172 -1.70 11.46 6.43
CA LEU A 172 -1.06 10.24 6.91
C LEU A 172 -0.83 10.29 8.43
N PRO A 173 -1.84 9.97 9.28
CA PRO A 173 -1.75 10.14 10.72
C PRO A 173 -0.62 9.32 11.37
N PHE A 174 -0.26 8.16 10.82
CA PHE A 174 0.85 7.38 11.35
C PHE A 174 2.20 8.09 11.20
N LEU A 175 2.32 9.04 10.28
CA LEU A 175 3.54 9.82 10.06
C LEU A 175 3.57 11.14 10.84
N GLY A 176 2.60 11.39 11.73
CA GLY A 176 2.67 12.54 12.62
C GLY A 176 3.89 12.47 13.54
N ASP A 177 4.54 13.62 13.77
CA ASP A 177 5.82 13.68 14.51
C ASP A 177 5.79 12.96 15.87
N ALA A 178 4.68 13.07 16.61
CA ALA A 178 4.51 12.40 17.89
C ALA A 178 4.47 10.87 17.74
N VAL A 179 3.78 10.38 16.71
CA VAL A 179 3.68 8.95 16.40
C VAL A 179 5.03 8.40 15.95
N VAL A 180 5.72 9.09 15.03
CA VAL A 180 7.04 8.67 14.53
C VAL A 180 8.06 8.62 15.67
N ARG A 181 8.16 9.69 16.48
CA ARG A 181 9.08 9.71 17.63
C ARG A 181 8.82 8.58 18.60
N LEU A 182 7.55 8.37 18.97
CA LEU A 182 7.17 7.30 19.89
C LEU A 182 7.45 5.92 19.28
N ALA A 183 7.10 5.72 18.02
CA ALA A 183 7.33 4.47 17.32
C ALA A 183 8.81 4.09 17.30
N LEU A 184 9.71 5.03 17.06
CA LEU A 184 11.16 4.76 17.07
C LEU A 184 11.72 4.48 18.48
N GLN A 185 11.05 4.93 19.55
CA GLN A 185 11.44 4.65 20.93
C GLN A 185 10.91 3.31 21.45
N ILE A 186 9.81 2.80 20.89
CA ILE A 186 9.22 1.52 21.29
C ILE A 186 10.18 0.37 20.95
N PRO A 187 10.54 -0.49 21.92
CA PRO A 187 11.37 -1.68 21.68
C PRO A 187 10.81 -2.59 20.58
N ALA A 188 11.69 -3.16 19.76
CA ALA A 188 11.32 -4.03 18.65
C ALA A 188 10.47 -5.25 19.10
N GLY A 189 10.77 -5.85 20.25
CA GLY A 189 9.98 -6.94 20.85
C GLY A 189 8.55 -6.58 21.26
N LEU A 190 8.19 -5.28 21.31
CA LEU A 190 6.79 -4.85 21.49
C LEU A 190 6.07 -4.64 20.16
N LYS A 191 6.78 -4.64 19.03
CA LYS A 191 6.20 -4.47 17.69
C LYS A 191 5.89 -5.81 17.02
N VAL A 192 6.64 -6.86 17.33
CA VAL A 192 6.41 -8.22 16.82
C VAL A 192 6.28 -9.20 17.97
N GLY A 193 5.29 -10.08 17.94
CA GLY A 193 5.16 -11.15 18.93
C GLY A 193 4.15 -12.21 18.53
N GLU A 194 3.86 -13.12 19.44
CA GLU A 194 2.98 -14.28 19.19
C GLU A 194 1.65 -14.15 19.93
N LYS A 195 0.58 -14.58 19.28
CA LYS A 195 -0.73 -14.84 19.91
C LYS A 195 -1.33 -16.10 19.28
N ASP A 196 -1.80 -17.02 20.12
CA ASP A 196 -2.45 -18.28 19.71
C ASP A 196 -1.64 -19.09 18.69
N GLY A 197 -0.32 -19.21 18.89
CA GLY A 197 0.58 -19.95 17.99
C GLY A 197 0.91 -19.23 16.68
N LYS A 198 0.47 -17.98 16.50
CA LYS A 198 0.72 -17.18 15.30
C LYS A 198 1.49 -15.91 15.62
N ARG A 199 2.51 -15.64 14.79
CA ARG A 199 3.33 -14.42 14.89
C ARG A 199 2.63 -13.26 14.18
N TYR A 200 2.63 -12.10 14.83
CA TYR A 200 2.00 -10.88 14.35
C TYR A 200 2.97 -9.70 14.44
N GLY A 201 2.97 -8.89 13.39
CA GLY A 201 3.48 -7.52 13.43
C GLY A 201 2.49 -6.56 14.04
N LYS A 202 2.93 -5.31 14.27
CA LYS A 202 2.12 -4.24 14.87
C LYS A 202 1.54 -4.62 16.22
N LEU A 203 2.22 -5.47 17.00
CA LEU A 203 1.69 -6.04 18.23
C LEU A 203 1.27 -4.96 19.24
N VAL A 204 2.07 -3.90 19.39
CA VAL A 204 1.73 -2.75 20.24
C VAL A 204 0.45 -2.06 19.80
N LEU A 205 0.19 -1.90 18.49
CA LEU A 205 -1.05 -1.33 17.97
C LEU A 205 -2.23 -2.27 18.25
N ARG A 206 -2.07 -3.56 17.95
CA ARG A 206 -3.12 -4.58 18.18
C ARG A 206 -3.56 -4.60 19.63
N LYS A 207 -2.61 -4.62 20.58
CA LYS A 207 -2.89 -4.60 22.02
C LYS A 207 -3.43 -3.26 22.50
N ALA A 208 -2.93 -2.15 21.97
CA ALA A 208 -3.38 -0.83 22.37
C ALA A 208 -4.84 -0.54 22.01
N PHE A 209 -5.39 -1.21 20.99
CA PHE A 209 -6.78 -1.07 20.53
C PHE A 209 -7.60 -2.36 20.69
N GLU A 210 -7.06 -3.35 21.40
CA GLU A 210 -7.79 -4.59 21.68
C GLU A 210 -9.00 -4.28 22.58
N GLY A 211 -10.20 -4.63 22.10
CA GLY A 211 -11.46 -4.33 22.77
C GLY A 211 -12.16 -3.05 22.27
N ASP A 212 -11.46 -2.16 21.58
CA ASP A 212 -12.05 -0.94 20.99
C ASP A 212 -12.45 -1.10 19.52
N ILE A 213 -11.82 -2.04 18.82
CA ILE A 213 -12.13 -2.42 17.45
C ILE A 213 -12.50 -3.91 17.39
N PRO A 214 -13.23 -4.36 16.36
CA PRO A 214 -13.63 -5.77 16.25
C PRO A 214 -12.45 -6.72 16.35
N ALA A 215 -12.56 -7.76 17.19
CA ALA A 215 -11.47 -8.71 17.43
C ALA A 215 -10.97 -9.39 16.14
N GLN A 216 -11.89 -9.63 15.19
CA GLN A 216 -11.63 -10.18 13.87
C GLN A 216 -10.72 -9.27 13.02
N ILE A 217 -10.71 -7.96 13.29
CA ILE A 217 -9.82 -6.98 12.64
C ILE A 217 -8.54 -6.81 13.46
N ALA A 218 -8.64 -6.66 14.79
CA ALA A 218 -7.51 -6.48 15.69
C ALA A 218 -6.46 -7.59 15.52
N TRP A 219 -6.89 -8.81 15.22
CA TRP A 219 -6.02 -9.97 15.00
C TRP A 219 -6.09 -10.53 13.57
N ARG A 220 -6.60 -9.74 12.61
CA ARG A 220 -6.54 -10.08 11.18
C ARG A 220 -5.06 -10.16 10.74
N PRO A 221 -4.65 -11.21 10.02
CA PRO A 221 -3.35 -11.25 9.35
C PRO A 221 -3.23 -10.09 8.36
N LYS A 222 -2.00 -9.66 8.08
CA LYS A 222 -1.80 -8.64 7.05
C LYS A 222 -2.27 -9.19 5.70
N SER A 223 -3.09 -8.42 5.00
CA SER A 223 -3.36 -8.59 3.58
C SER A 223 -2.67 -7.44 2.86
N PRO A 224 -1.84 -7.69 1.83
CA PRO A 224 -1.44 -6.65 0.90
C PRO A 224 -2.68 -5.98 0.30
N MET A 225 -2.58 -4.69 -0.03
CA MET A 225 -3.72 -3.93 -0.51
C MET A 225 -4.26 -4.45 -1.84
N GLN A 226 -3.40 -4.96 -2.73
CA GLN A 226 -3.87 -5.61 -3.96
C GLN A 226 -4.72 -6.87 -3.73
N ASP A 227 -4.45 -7.62 -2.66
CA ASP A 227 -5.21 -8.83 -2.31
C ASP A 227 -6.47 -8.47 -1.52
N GLY A 228 -6.39 -7.41 -0.71
CA GLY A 228 -7.50 -6.85 0.03
C GLY A 228 -8.60 -6.36 -0.91
N ALA A 229 -8.24 -5.49 -1.86
CA ALA A 229 -9.15 -4.90 -2.83
C ALA A 229 -9.44 -5.79 -4.05
N GLY A 230 -8.61 -6.80 -4.32
CA GLY A 230 -8.80 -7.77 -5.42
C GLY A 230 -8.04 -7.46 -6.71
N THR A 231 -7.27 -6.36 -6.80
CA THR A 231 -6.45 -6.04 -7.99
C THR A 231 -5.31 -7.03 -8.25
N ALA A 232 -5.01 -7.93 -7.31
CA ALA A 232 -4.15 -9.10 -7.55
C ALA A 232 -4.63 -9.98 -8.72
N GLY A 233 -5.94 -9.99 -8.98
CA GLY A 233 -6.57 -10.72 -10.09
C GLY A 233 -6.07 -10.31 -11.49
N LEU A 234 -5.50 -9.11 -11.62
CA LEU A 234 -4.88 -8.65 -12.88
C LEU A 234 -3.78 -9.59 -13.38
N THR A 235 -3.05 -10.24 -12.47
CA THR A 235 -2.02 -11.23 -12.86
C THR A 235 -2.63 -12.34 -13.72
N GLY A 236 -3.74 -12.92 -13.26
CA GLY A 236 -4.44 -13.99 -13.98
C GLY A 236 -5.17 -13.50 -15.23
N LEU A 237 -5.66 -12.26 -15.20
CA LEU A 237 -6.23 -11.60 -16.37
C LEU A 237 -5.20 -11.49 -17.50
N PHE A 238 -4.04 -10.89 -17.25
CA PHE A 238 -3.00 -10.72 -18.27
C PHE A 238 -2.42 -12.04 -18.76
N GLU A 239 -2.29 -13.03 -17.86
CA GLU A 239 -1.86 -14.37 -18.26
C GLU A 239 -2.81 -14.99 -19.30
N SER A 240 -4.12 -14.76 -19.14
CA SER A 240 -5.16 -15.28 -20.02
C SER A 240 -5.36 -14.46 -21.31
N LEU A 241 -5.23 -13.14 -21.22
CA LEU A 241 -5.50 -12.23 -22.35
C LEU A 241 -4.34 -12.16 -23.35
N ILE A 242 -3.10 -12.26 -22.87
CA ILE A 242 -1.92 -12.06 -23.71
C ILE A 242 -1.44 -13.42 -24.23
N ASP A 243 -1.42 -13.55 -25.55
CA ASP A 243 -0.90 -14.74 -26.24
C ASP A 243 0.59 -14.95 -25.94
N GLY A 244 0.98 -16.20 -25.67
CA GLY A 244 2.34 -16.55 -25.27
C GLY A 244 3.38 -16.28 -26.36
N GLN A 245 3.06 -16.58 -27.61
CA GLN A 245 3.99 -16.36 -28.73
C GLN A 245 4.20 -14.86 -28.96
N LYS A 246 3.11 -14.07 -28.98
CA LYS A 246 3.21 -12.61 -29.10
C LYS A 246 4.01 -12.00 -27.95
N PHE A 247 3.80 -12.48 -26.73
CA PHE A 247 4.57 -12.03 -25.57
C PHE A 247 6.08 -12.29 -25.74
N ASP A 248 6.47 -13.49 -26.18
CA ASP A 248 7.88 -13.82 -26.38
C ASP A 248 8.53 -12.98 -27.48
N GLU A 249 7.84 -12.77 -28.60
CA GLU A 249 8.30 -11.90 -29.69
C GLU A 249 8.50 -10.45 -29.21
N GLU A 250 7.53 -9.89 -28.49
CA GLU A 250 7.59 -8.53 -27.96
C GLU A 250 8.66 -8.38 -26.87
N ARG A 251 8.83 -9.40 -26.03
CA ARG A 251 9.87 -9.45 -24.99
C ARG A 251 11.27 -9.43 -25.59
N LEU A 252 11.53 -10.21 -26.63
CA LEU A 252 12.80 -10.19 -27.34
C LEU A 252 13.05 -8.82 -27.99
N ALA A 253 12.05 -8.27 -28.68
CA ALA A 253 12.16 -6.95 -29.30
C ALA A 253 12.42 -5.82 -28.29
N THR A 254 11.78 -5.89 -27.12
CA THR A 254 11.98 -4.94 -26.01
C THR A 254 13.39 -5.03 -25.45
N ARG A 255 13.90 -6.24 -25.25
CA ARG A 255 15.28 -6.47 -24.79
C ARG A 255 16.30 -5.90 -25.79
N GLU A 256 16.11 -6.13 -27.09
CA GLU A 256 17.04 -5.68 -28.13
C GLU A 256 17.03 -4.16 -28.33
N LYS A 257 15.84 -3.54 -28.34
CA LYS A 257 15.68 -2.12 -28.64
C LYS A 257 15.90 -1.24 -27.42
N ASP A 258 15.41 -1.66 -26.27
CA ASP A 258 15.34 -0.83 -25.07
C ASP A 258 16.32 -1.28 -23.98
N GLY A 259 16.90 -2.49 -24.10
CA GLY A 259 17.78 -3.06 -23.07
C GLY A 259 17.06 -3.48 -21.79
N VAL A 260 15.72 -3.57 -21.84
CA VAL A 260 14.85 -3.94 -20.73
C VAL A 260 14.44 -5.41 -20.83
N GLU A 261 14.69 -6.19 -19.78
CA GLU A 261 14.24 -7.58 -19.66
C GLU A 261 12.89 -7.64 -18.95
N ILE A 262 11.84 -8.04 -19.68
CA ILE A 262 10.47 -8.16 -19.17
C ILE A 262 10.26 -9.55 -18.55
N ARG A 263 9.64 -9.61 -17.36
CA ARG A 263 9.54 -10.84 -16.56
C ARG A 263 8.30 -11.67 -16.85
N ASN A 264 7.18 -11.02 -17.13
CA ASN A 264 5.88 -11.66 -17.33
C ASN A 264 4.94 -10.77 -18.17
N LYS A 265 3.81 -11.33 -18.60
CA LYS A 265 2.81 -10.68 -19.47
C LYS A 265 2.25 -9.37 -18.88
N GLU A 266 2.01 -9.33 -17.57
CA GLU A 266 1.56 -8.11 -16.88
C GLU A 266 2.62 -7.00 -16.93
N SER A 267 3.87 -7.33 -16.62
CA SER A 267 4.98 -6.38 -16.69
C SER A 267 5.23 -5.88 -18.11
N MET A 268 4.92 -6.68 -19.14
CA MET A 268 4.94 -6.22 -20.55
C MET A 268 3.88 -5.13 -20.77
N TYR A 269 2.65 -5.40 -20.34
CA TYR A 269 1.55 -4.45 -20.48
C TYR A 269 1.86 -3.13 -19.77
N TYR A 270 2.36 -3.19 -18.53
CA TYR A 270 2.75 -1.98 -17.77
C TYR A 270 3.94 -1.26 -18.38
N TYR A 271 4.94 -2.00 -18.88
CA TYR A 271 6.08 -1.39 -19.56
C TYR A 271 5.67 -0.64 -20.83
N ASN A 272 4.72 -1.18 -21.61
CA ASN A 272 4.23 -0.51 -22.81
C ASN A 272 3.54 0.82 -22.49
N ILE A 273 2.74 0.86 -21.43
CA ILE A 273 2.13 2.11 -20.94
C ILE A 273 3.22 3.08 -20.49
N TYR A 274 4.15 2.61 -19.66
CA TYR A 274 5.28 3.41 -19.17
C TYR A 274 6.08 4.00 -20.33
N LYS A 275 6.47 3.18 -21.31
CA LYS A 275 7.26 3.59 -22.46
C LYS A 275 6.55 4.63 -23.31
N LYS A 276 5.24 4.50 -23.47
CA LYS A 276 4.43 5.49 -24.19
C LYS A 276 4.38 6.83 -23.46
N ALA A 277 4.31 6.82 -22.13
CA ALA A 277 4.19 8.03 -21.31
C ALA A 277 5.54 8.72 -21.02
N HIS A 278 6.59 7.93 -20.75
CA HIS A 278 7.86 8.38 -20.18
C HIS A 278 9.08 8.04 -21.05
N GLY A 279 8.91 7.27 -22.12
CA GLY A 279 10.01 6.76 -22.94
C GLY A 279 10.72 5.56 -22.32
N VAL A 280 11.92 5.26 -22.83
CA VAL A 280 12.74 4.15 -22.31
C VAL A 280 13.34 4.56 -20.96
N PRO A 281 13.34 3.67 -19.94
CA PRO A 281 13.91 3.99 -18.64
C PRO A 281 15.37 4.42 -18.73
N ALA A 282 15.73 5.50 -18.04
CA ALA A 282 17.10 6.00 -18.04
C ALA A 282 18.06 4.99 -17.37
N ARG A 283 19.19 4.72 -18.02
CA ARG A 283 20.24 3.87 -17.46
C ARG A 283 20.89 4.56 -16.26
N GLY A 284 20.95 3.84 -15.14
CA GLY A 284 21.62 4.30 -13.93
C GLY A 284 23.14 4.37 -14.09
N SER A 285 23.77 5.22 -13.29
CA SER A 285 25.24 5.39 -13.28
C SER A 285 25.92 4.55 -12.20
N GLY A 286 25.18 4.22 -11.12
CA GLY A 286 25.65 3.40 -10.01
C GLY A 286 25.29 1.90 -10.14
N ILE A 287 24.89 1.29 -9.03
CA ILE A 287 24.40 -0.10 -9.00
C ILE A 287 23.05 -0.13 -9.74
N THR A 288 22.97 -0.88 -10.83
CA THR A 288 21.78 -0.94 -11.68
C THR A 288 21.04 -2.26 -11.57
N CYS A 289 19.72 -2.22 -11.75
CA CYS A 289 18.88 -3.41 -11.89
C CYS A 289 19.28 -4.20 -13.14
N PRO A 290 19.45 -5.54 -13.05
CA PRO A 290 19.82 -6.37 -14.22
C PRO A 290 18.71 -6.41 -15.28
N TYR A 291 17.46 -6.13 -14.89
CA TYR A 291 16.31 -6.17 -15.77
C TYR A 291 16.07 -4.86 -16.51
N CYS A 292 15.89 -3.74 -15.79
CA CYS A 292 15.54 -2.45 -16.42
C CYS A 292 16.70 -1.46 -16.51
N ARG A 293 17.89 -1.79 -16.00
CA ARG A 293 19.09 -0.94 -15.99
C ARG A 293 18.99 0.38 -15.22
N CYS A 294 17.86 0.65 -14.56
CA CYS A 294 17.73 1.78 -13.64
C CYS A 294 18.60 1.60 -12.40
N GLU A 295 19.02 2.72 -11.81
CA GLU A 295 19.79 2.73 -10.57
C GLU A 295 18.95 2.24 -9.38
N THR A 296 19.54 1.39 -8.53
CA THR A 296 18.85 0.76 -7.39
C THR A 296 19.38 1.22 -6.04
N GLY A 297 20.51 1.94 -6.03
CA GLY A 297 21.17 2.36 -4.79
C GLY A 297 21.59 1.19 -3.90
N GLY A 298 21.82 -0.01 -4.46
CA GLY A 298 22.16 -1.22 -3.69
C GLY A 298 20.96 -1.95 -3.07
N SER A 299 19.73 -1.55 -3.40
CA SER A 299 18.51 -2.27 -3.03
C SER A 299 18.43 -3.64 -3.72
N LYS A 300 17.94 -4.66 -2.99
CA LYS A 300 17.57 -5.98 -3.54
C LYS A 300 16.23 -6.00 -4.27
N PHE A 301 15.51 -4.89 -4.26
CA PHE A 301 14.21 -4.69 -4.91
C PHE A 301 14.28 -3.49 -5.86
N CYS A 302 13.87 -3.66 -7.11
CA CYS A 302 13.86 -2.58 -8.10
C CYS A 302 12.55 -1.79 -8.07
N ARG A 303 12.60 -0.52 -7.71
CA ARG A 303 11.41 0.37 -7.72
C ARG A 303 10.87 0.68 -9.12
N MET A 304 11.70 0.57 -10.16
CA MET A 304 11.27 0.83 -11.52
C MET A 304 10.41 -0.31 -12.11
N CYS A 305 10.82 -1.56 -11.88
CA CYS A 305 10.25 -2.72 -12.60
C CYS A 305 9.77 -3.86 -11.68
N GLY A 306 9.82 -3.67 -10.37
CA GLY A 306 9.36 -4.66 -9.37
C GLY A 306 10.23 -5.92 -9.25
N ALA A 307 11.39 -5.98 -9.91
CA ALA A 307 12.25 -7.16 -9.87
C ALA A 307 12.81 -7.39 -8.46
N PHE A 308 12.72 -8.65 -8.00
CA PHE A 308 13.26 -9.12 -6.73
C PHE A 308 13.48 -10.65 -6.76
N PRO A 309 14.60 -11.16 -6.22
CA PRO A 309 15.79 -10.41 -5.81
C PRO A 309 16.57 -9.88 -7.03
N ILE A 310 17.36 -8.81 -6.84
CA ILE A 310 18.34 -8.27 -7.82
C ILE A 310 19.71 -8.08 -7.19
#